data_AF-A0A6G0WZP7-F1
#
_entry.id   AF-A0A6G0WZP7-F1
#
_cell.length_a   1.000
_cell.length_b   1.000
_cell.length_c   1.000
_cell.angle_alpha   90.00
_cell.angle_beta   90.00
_cell.angle_gamma   90.00
#
_symmetry.space_group_name_H-M   'P 1'
#
loop_
_entity.id
_entity.type
_entity.pdbx_description
1 polymer ?
#
loop_
_entity_poly.entity_id
_entity_poly.type
_entity_poly.pdbx_seq_one_letter_code
_entity_poly.pdbx_strand_id
1 'polypeptide(L)'
;MHGSYSKHGGMVTAPENEIPNQDGHLKFVYHKDGANTRCFRFAKTDEVAENPVGTFVLPTVASWYSMKGDGLDNANLRNKLNTYDYGLASLPTKDRAFLSNLNKFKP
;
A
#
# COMPACT_ATOMS: atom_id res chain seq x y z
N MET A 1 -10.55 10.61 11.43
CA MET A 1 -9.78 10.11 10.28
C MET A 1 -9.36 8.67 10.57
N HIS A 2 -9.09 7.86 9.54
CA HIS A 2 -8.79 6.42 9.69
C HIS A 2 -7.59 6.04 8.84
N GLY A 3 -6.83 5.04 9.30
CA GLY A 3 -5.87 4.32 8.49
C GLY A 3 -6.40 2.93 8.15
N SER A 4 -6.02 2.41 6.99
CA SER A 4 -6.33 1.03 6.62
C SER A 4 -5.15 0.36 5.91
N TYR A 5 -4.99 -0.95 6.08
CA TYR A 5 -3.97 -1.74 5.38
C TYR A 5 -4.52 -3.06 4.84
N SER A 6 -3.90 -3.56 3.76
CA SER A 6 -4.29 -4.82 3.14
C SER A 6 -3.68 -6.02 3.86
N LYS A 7 -4.52 -7.04 4.10
CA LYS A 7 -4.11 -8.29 4.73
C LYS A 7 -4.84 -9.47 4.07
N HIS A 8 -4.08 -10.30 3.34
CA HIS A 8 -4.54 -11.53 2.68
C HIS A 8 -5.86 -11.38 1.89
N GLY A 9 -6.00 -10.30 1.12
CA GLY A 9 -7.19 -10.01 0.31
C GLY A 9 -8.31 -9.26 1.04
N GLY A 10 -8.17 -9.03 2.34
CA GLY A 10 -9.00 -8.13 3.14
C GLY A 10 -8.34 -6.80 3.44
N MET A 11 -9.05 -5.97 4.20
CA MET A 11 -8.57 -4.71 4.76
C MET A 11 -8.81 -4.71 6.27
N VAL A 12 -7.86 -4.14 7.00
CA VAL A 12 -8.00 -3.83 8.43
C VAL A 12 -7.97 -2.31 8.57
N THR A 13 -8.91 -1.77 9.32
CA THR A 13 -9.08 -0.31 9.54
C THR A 13 -8.99 -0.01 11.02
N ALA A 14 -8.33 1.09 11.36
CA ALA A 14 -8.29 1.62 12.73
C ALA A 14 -8.41 3.16 12.69
N PRO A 15 -8.92 3.78 13.76
CA PRO A 15 -8.93 5.23 13.86
C PRO A 15 -7.49 5.74 13.95
N GLU A 16 -7.23 6.90 13.35
CA GLU A 16 -5.87 7.45 13.22
C GLU A 16 -5.17 7.66 14.56
N ASN A 17 -5.91 8.01 15.61
CA ASN A 17 -5.37 8.24 16.95
C ASN A 17 -4.85 6.96 17.64
N GLU A 18 -5.14 5.77 17.12
CA GLU A 18 -4.63 4.49 17.61
C GLU A 18 -3.38 4.03 16.83
N ILE A 19 -2.96 4.78 15.80
CA ILE A 19 -1.89 4.37 14.89
C ILE A 19 -0.67 5.26 15.12
N PRO A 20 0.53 4.70 15.37
CA PRO A 20 1.74 5.50 15.44
C PRO A 20 1.96 6.34 14.19
N ASN A 21 2.31 7.61 14.38
CA ASN A 21 2.49 8.59 13.33
C ASN A 21 3.89 9.23 13.43
N GLN A 22 4.41 9.72 12.31
CA GLN A 22 5.56 10.60 12.27
C GLN A 22 5.32 11.68 11.20
N ASP A 23 5.36 12.94 11.61
CA ASP A 23 5.23 14.11 10.73
C ASP A 23 3.96 14.09 9.85
N GLY A 24 2.85 13.58 10.38
CA GLY A 24 1.59 13.44 9.64
C GLY A 24 1.48 12.15 8.83
N HIS A 25 2.46 11.23 8.91
CA HIS A 25 2.45 9.96 8.21
C HIS A 25 2.21 8.78 9.17
N LEU A 26 1.14 8.01 8.92
CA LEU A 26 0.87 6.77 9.64
C LEU A 26 1.99 5.75 9.36
N LYS A 27 2.46 5.07 10.41
CA LYS A 27 3.52 4.08 10.33
C LYS A 27 2.96 2.70 10.03
N PHE A 28 3.47 2.09 8.96
CA PHE A 28 3.15 0.73 8.54
C PHE A 28 4.39 -0.14 8.50
N VAL A 29 4.20 -1.43 8.74
CA VAL A 29 5.23 -2.46 8.62
C VAL A 29 4.78 -3.50 7.60
N TYR A 30 5.67 -3.88 6.70
CA TYR A 30 5.47 -5.00 5.78
C TYR A 30 6.23 -6.23 6.30
N HIS A 31 5.51 -7.25 6.74
CA HIS A 31 6.10 -8.40 7.43
C HIS A 31 5.60 -9.72 6.86
N LYS A 32 6.29 -10.81 7.21
CA LYS A 32 5.80 -12.16 6.98
C LYS A 32 4.79 -12.51 8.07
N ASP A 33 3.56 -12.85 7.70
CA ASP A 33 2.51 -13.20 8.67
C ASP A 33 2.45 -14.72 8.87
N GLY A 34 3.14 -15.21 9.90
CA GLY A 34 3.25 -16.63 10.21
C GLY A 34 3.71 -17.47 9.01
N ALA A 35 2.95 -18.52 8.68
CA ALA A 35 3.20 -19.40 7.54
C ALA A 35 2.64 -18.87 6.21
N ASN A 36 1.93 -17.75 6.21
CA ASN A 36 1.24 -17.21 5.04
C ASN A 36 2.13 -16.27 4.20
N THR A 37 1.49 -15.60 3.24
CA THR A 37 2.07 -14.51 2.45
C THR A 37 2.44 -13.31 3.33
N ARG A 38 3.21 -12.37 2.80
CA ARG A 38 3.49 -11.12 3.51
C ARG A 38 2.27 -10.19 3.50
N CYS A 39 2.08 -9.43 4.56
CA CYS A 39 1.05 -8.40 4.64
C CYS A 39 1.57 -7.13 5.30
N PHE A 40 0.77 -6.07 5.19
CA PHE A 40 0.97 -4.89 6.00
C PHE A 40 0.38 -5.10 7.40
N ARG A 41 0.82 -4.25 8.33
CA ARG A 41 0.16 -3.96 9.60
C ARG A 41 0.51 -2.54 10.05
N PHE A 42 -0.23 -1.99 10.99
CA PHE A 42 0.22 -0.80 11.71
C PHE A 42 1.48 -1.12 12.53
N ALA A 43 2.35 -0.13 12.66
CA ALA A 43 3.47 -0.21 13.60
C ALA A 43 2.96 -0.26 15.05
N LYS A 44 3.77 -0.82 15.95
CA LYS A 44 3.57 -0.70 17.40
C LYS A 44 4.21 0.59 17.90
N THR A 45 3.83 1.02 19.11
CA THR A 45 4.51 2.11 19.82
C THR A 45 5.99 1.79 19.96
N ASP A 46 6.85 2.76 19.67
CA ASP A 46 8.31 2.68 19.75
C ASP A 46 8.96 1.55 18.94
N GLU A 47 8.26 1.03 17.92
CA GLU A 47 8.78 -0.01 17.05
C GLU A 47 9.84 0.53 16.07
N VAL A 48 10.83 -0.32 15.77
CA VAL A 48 11.81 -0.13 14.69
C VAL A 48 11.27 -0.77 13.40
N ALA A 49 11.46 -0.13 12.26
CA ALA A 49 10.95 -0.67 11.00
C ALA A 49 11.60 -2.02 10.64
N GLU A 50 10.80 -2.97 10.16
CA GLU A 50 11.27 -4.29 9.69
C GLU A 50 11.85 -4.20 8.27
N ASN A 51 12.95 -3.46 8.11
CA ASN A 51 13.68 -3.35 6.86
C ASN A 51 15.21 -3.29 7.11
N PRO A 52 16.07 -3.43 6.08
CA PRO A 52 17.52 -3.49 6.26
C PRO A 52 18.16 -2.25 6.92
N VAL A 53 17.49 -1.10 6.88
CA VAL A 53 18.01 0.15 7.46
C VAL A 53 17.44 0.45 8.85
N GLY A 54 16.47 -0.32 9.33
CA GLY A 54 15.88 -0.16 10.67
C GLY A 54 15.12 1.16 10.86
N THR A 55 14.69 1.82 9.79
CA THR A 55 14.00 3.13 9.88
C THR A 55 12.74 3.18 9.03
N PHE A 56 11.74 3.93 9.48
CA PHE A 56 10.58 4.22 8.65
C PHE A 56 11.00 5.15 7.50
N VAL A 57 10.58 4.81 6.29
CA VAL A 57 10.96 5.51 5.07
C VAL A 57 9.74 6.04 4.35
N LEU A 58 9.92 7.18 3.70
CA LEU A 58 8.96 7.73 2.74
C LEU A 58 9.53 7.52 1.34
N PRO A 59 9.10 6.48 0.61
CA PRO A 59 9.58 6.24 -0.74
C PRO A 59 9.08 7.33 -1.68
N THR A 60 9.77 7.53 -2.81
CA THR A 60 9.28 8.39 -3.88
C THR A 60 7.89 7.94 -4.34
N VAL A 61 6.93 8.87 -4.31
CA VAL A 61 5.54 8.59 -4.70
C VAL A 61 5.34 8.89 -6.18
N ALA A 62 4.84 7.90 -6.92
CA ALA A 62 4.37 8.07 -8.28
C ALA A 62 2.84 8.10 -8.30
N SER A 63 2.27 9.19 -8.84
CA SER A 63 0.81 9.30 -9.00
C SER A 63 0.34 8.52 -10.23
N TRP A 64 -0.71 7.72 -10.07
CA TRP A 64 -1.35 6.99 -11.18
C TRP A 64 -1.70 7.90 -12.37
N TYR A 65 -2.11 9.14 -12.07
CA TYR A 65 -2.56 10.11 -13.07
C TYR A 65 -1.43 10.89 -13.78
N SER A 66 -0.20 10.86 -13.25
CA SER A 66 0.91 11.68 -13.80
C SER A 66 2.26 10.98 -13.90
N MET A 67 2.34 9.69 -13.54
CA MET A 67 3.56 8.89 -13.67
C MET A 67 4.01 8.80 -15.14
N LYS A 68 5.33 8.86 -15.34
CA LYS A 68 6.06 8.75 -16.61
C LYS A 68 7.44 8.15 -16.32
N GLY A 69 8.04 7.47 -17.29
CA GLY A 69 9.34 6.82 -17.11
C GLY A 69 9.72 5.97 -18.31
N ASP A 70 11.01 5.70 -18.49
CA ASP A 70 11.53 4.82 -19.56
C ASP A 70 11.06 5.20 -20.98
N GLY A 71 10.92 6.50 -21.24
CA GLY A 71 10.42 7.03 -22.52
C GLY A 71 8.91 6.84 -22.73
N LEU A 72 8.17 6.35 -21.74
CA LEU A 72 6.73 6.15 -21.79
C LEU A 72 5.98 7.32 -21.15
N ASP A 73 4.91 7.74 -21.82
CA ASP A 73 3.90 8.62 -21.25
C ASP A 73 3.01 7.89 -20.23
N ASN A 74 2.13 8.66 -19.57
CA ASN A 74 1.25 8.14 -18.54
C ASN A 74 0.26 7.09 -19.05
N ALA A 75 -0.29 7.28 -20.25
CA ALA A 75 -1.28 6.35 -20.81
C ALA A 75 -0.66 4.99 -21.10
N ASN A 76 0.53 4.97 -21.71
CA ASN A 76 1.25 3.74 -22.00
C ASN A 76 1.72 3.02 -20.72
N LEU A 77 2.18 3.77 -19.72
CA LEU A 77 2.57 3.18 -18.44
C LEU A 77 1.37 2.57 -17.69
N ARG A 78 0.23 3.29 -17.63
CA ARG A 78 -1.02 2.76 -17.06
C ARG A 78 -1.49 1.51 -17.80
N ASN A 79 -1.45 1.51 -19.13
CA ASN A 79 -1.84 0.35 -19.92
C ASN A 79 -0.99 -0.89 -19.58
N LYS A 80 0.34 -0.74 -19.48
CA LYS A 80 1.23 -1.82 -19.05
C LYS A 80 0.87 -2.33 -17.64
N LEU A 81 0.69 -1.43 -16.67
CA LEU A 81 0.35 -1.82 -15.30
C LEU A 81 -1.03 -2.49 -15.23
N ASN A 82 -2.00 -2.03 -16.00
CA ASN A 82 -3.34 -2.61 -16.08
C ASN A 82 -3.32 -4.03 -16.67
N THR A 83 -2.59 -4.25 -17.76
CA THR A 83 -2.58 -5.51 -18.53
C THR A 83 -1.57 -6.54 -18.02
N TYR A 84 -0.58 -6.13 -17.22
CA TYR A 84 0.41 -7.05 -16.66
C TYR A 84 -0.24 -8.13 -15.77
N ASP A 85 0.26 -9.36 -15.92
CA ASP A 85 -0.11 -10.51 -15.10
C ASP A 85 0.74 -10.57 -13.83
N TYR A 86 0.08 -10.42 -12.68
CA TYR A 86 0.72 -10.41 -11.36
C TYR A 86 0.69 -11.79 -10.69
N GLY A 87 0.29 -12.84 -11.41
CA GLY A 87 0.11 -14.19 -10.86
C GLY A 87 -0.94 -14.19 -9.76
N LEU A 88 -0.54 -14.59 -8.54
CA LEU A 88 -1.43 -14.60 -7.37
C LEU A 88 -1.60 -13.22 -6.72
N ALA A 89 -0.81 -12.22 -7.12
CA ALA A 89 -0.93 -10.86 -6.61
C ALA A 89 -1.92 -10.04 -7.44
N SER A 90 -2.36 -8.92 -6.89
CA SER A 90 -3.17 -7.93 -7.60
C SER A 90 -2.68 -6.52 -7.29
N LEU A 91 -2.68 -5.64 -8.29
CA LEU A 91 -2.38 -4.23 -8.11
C LEU A 91 -3.69 -3.47 -7.81
N PRO A 92 -3.91 -2.98 -6.58
CA PRO A 92 -5.20 -2.43 -6.16
C PRO A 92 -5.53 -1.06 -6.78
N THR A 93 -4.55 -0.39 -7.38
CA THR A 93 -4.69 0.92 -8.02
C THR A 93 -5.04 0.86 -9.51
N LYS A 94 -5.14 -0.34 -10.10
CA LYS A 94 -5.60 -0.50 -11.49
C LYS A 94 -7.02 0.08 -11.67
N ASP A 95 -7.32 0.54 -12.87
CA ASP A 95 -8.57 1.28 -13.15
C ASP A 95 -9.83 0.51 -12.74
N ARG A 96 -9.87 -0.81 -13.02
CA ARG A 96 -11.03 -1.67 -12.66
C ARG A 96 -11.12 -2.00 -11.17
N ALA A 97 -10.02 -1.91 -10.43
CA ALA A 97 -9.93 -2.38 -9.04
C ALA A 97 -10.15 -1.24 -8.05
N PHE A 98 -9.69 -0.03 -8.37
CA PHE A 98 -9.61 1.07 -7.42
C PHE A 98 -10.98 1.44 -6.83
N LEU A 99 -11.96 1.76 -7.68
CA LEU A 99 -13.30 2.15 -7.21
C LEU A 99 -14.04 0.99 -6.52
N SER A 100 -13.83 -0.24 -6.99
CA SER A 100 -14.40 -1.43 -6.37
C SER A 100 -13.88 -1.64 -4.95
N ASN A 101 -12.56 -1.54 -4.76
CA ASN A 101 -11.92 -1.65 -3.47
C ASN A 101 -12.36 -0.53 -2.51
N LEU A 102 -12.43 0.72 -2.99
CA LEU A 102 -12.88 1.85 -2.18
C LEU A 102 -14.32 1.67 -1.71
N ASN A 103 -15.20 1.12 -2.56
CA ASN A 103 -16.58 0.86 -2.18
C ASN A 103 -16.73 -0.33 -1.23
N LYS A 104 -15.90 -1.36 -1.38
CA LYS A 104 -15.91 -2.58 -0.56
C LYS A 104 -15.38 -2.34 0.86
N PHE A 105 -14.38 -1.48 1.02
CA PHE A 105 -13.62 -1.33 2.26
C PHE A 105 -13.77 0.07 2.89
N LYS A 106 -14.98 0.63 2.82
CA LYS A 106 -15.30 1.86 3.57
C LYS A 106 -15.12 1.62 5.08
N PRO A 107 -14.53 2.56 5.83
CA PRO A 107 -14.54 2.53 7.29
C PRO A 107 -15.94 2.45 7.88
#